data_AF-A0A148N6W4-F1
#
_entry.id   AF-A0A148N6W4-F1
#
_cell.length_a   1.000
_cell.length_b   1.000
_cell.length_c   1.000
_cell.angle_alpha   90.00
_cell.angle_beta   90.00
_cell.angle_gamma   90.00
#
_symmetry.space_group_name_H-M   'P 1'
#
loop_
_entity.id
_entity.type
_entity.pdbx_description
1 polymer ?
#
loop_
_entity_poly.entity_id
_entity_poly.type
_entity_poly.pdbx_seq_one_letter_code
_entity_poly.pdbx_strand_id
1 'polypeptide(L)'
;MKTSNPLTICNPILIPLLRSSFIVVTGLLISALVLADSTTQNYLADQLTRQQREIQALKEKMQELEKLVESQANIIQQLQKEALPHTANHKPPALAAETVTKKETDGVILEGLKFSGFFDVHGYTRGNRQPKLTFGTFELDLEYHHPSHFAMNAALVWDGDEVTVGTGVVDYHWFGDQTPPRGRIFYQKAVHIQAGRFDIPFGNDYQFFATPDRITLTPPVTTELVQEGGFNSDGLRLYGTWGLVDFTAYWVDSLYDSGGTSFGSRLGLGLKENLFYVHTHQSPRSLDIGVSTVLDWDEDSNLANIIYGADLSYSAHFFQVLGEWMYQDNREQASQELDEMAWHLTLILEAEPWLGWPLHPYLRYGRWDPDYSLINLDEQNFEIHALRRLTAGFNYQLNKHLALKLEYFTLFGRQSRMLFDTKSRGLAQLVVSF
;
A
#
# COMPACT_ATOMS: atom_id res chain seq x y z
N MET A 1 46.26 16.38 25.95
CA MET A 1 46.29 16.33 24.48
C MET A 1 44.91 16.69 23.97
N LYS A 2 44.84 17.68 23.07
CA LYS A 2 43.63 18.41 22.67
C LYS A 2 42.78 17.62 21.68
N THR A 3 41.47 17.82 21.83
CA THR A 3 40.33 17.42 21.00
C THR A 3 40.35 18.06 19.60
N SER A 4 39.90 17.33 18.58
CA SER A 4 39.56 17.90 17.26
C SER A 4 38.22 17.36 16.75
N ASN A 5 37.27 18.27 16.51
CA ASN A 5 35.95 18.08 15.90
C ASN A 5 36.05 17.68 14.42
N PRO A 6 35.05 17.01 13.83
CA PRO A 6 34.76 17.12 12.41
C PRO A 6 33.69 18.18 12.12
N LEU A 7 33.90 18.85 10.99
CA LEU A 7 33.18 19.99 10.47
C LEU A 7 31.77 19.65 9.94
N THR A 8 30.83 20.53 10.28
CA THR A 8 29.57 20.75 9.58
C THR A 8 29.85 21.49 8.26
N ILE A 9 29.52 20.89 7.11
CA ILE A 9 29.43 21.59 5.83
C ILE A 9 28.00 21.38 5.30
N CYS A 10 27.09 22.27 5.69
CA CYS A 10 25.82 22.45 4.99
C CYS A 10 26.11 23.28 3.74
N ASN A 11 25.78 22.72 2.57
CA ASN A 11 25.98 23.34 1.27
C ASN A 11 24.79 24.29 0.97
N PRO A 12 24.96 25.62 0.84
CA PRO A 12 23.85 26.58 0.70
C PRO A 12 23.26 26.65 -0.72
N ILE A 13 23.59 25.70 -1.61
CA ILE A 13 23.23 25.73 -3.04
C ILE A 13 21.93 24.98 -3.36
N LEU A 14 21.40 24.17 -2.42
CA LEU A 14 20.23 23.32 -2.70
C LEU A 14 18.87 24.06 -2.62
N ILE A 15 18.77 25.13 -1.83
CA ILE A 15 17.53 25.88 -1.61
C ILE A 15 17.16 26.80 -2.81
N PRO A 16 18.11 27.46 -3.52
CA PRO A 16 17.80 28.20 -4.73
C PRO A 16 17.30 27.32 -5.89
N LEU A 17 17.81 26.09 -6.01
CA LEU A 17 17.46 25.15 -7.08
C LEU A 17 16.01 24.67 -6.99
N LEU A 18 15.50 24.43 -5.77
CA LEU A 18 14.10 24.05 -5.54
C LEU A 18 13.12 25.20 -5.81
N ARG A 19 13.51 26.46 -5.58
CA ARG A 19 12.68 27.63 -5.95
C ARG A 19 12.63 27.86 -7.46
N SER A 20 13.72 27.61 -8.19
CA SER A 20 13.72 27.71 -9.66
C SER A 20 12.86 26.64 -10.34
N SER A 21 12.81 25.42 -9.81
CA SER A 21 12.00 24.33 -10.39
C SER A 21 10.49 24.59 -10.27
N PHE A 22 10.04 25.20 -9.18
CA PHE A 22 8.62 25.54 -8.98
C PHE A 22 8.16 26.66 -9.94
N ILE A 23 9.02 27.65 -10.19
CA ILE A 23 8.72 28.75 -11.13
C ILE A 23 8.68 28.24 -12.59
N VAL A 24 9.53 27.28 -12.95
CA VAL A 24 9.56 26.70 -14.31
C VAL A 24 8.32 25.84 -14.60
N VAL A 25 7.85 25.03 -13.63
CA VAL A 25 6.64 24.21 -13.78
C VAL A 25 5.37 25.06 -13.85
N THR A 26 5.29 26.13 -13.04
CA THR A 26 4.15 27.07 -13.10
C THR A 26 4.15 27.87 -14.41
N GLY A 27 5.33 28.23 -14.94
CA GLY A 27 5.46 28.95 -16.21
C GLY A 27 5.10 28.10 -17.44
N LEU A 28 5.41 26.79 -17.43
CA LEU A 28 5.06 25.87 -18.52
C LEU A 28 3.55 25.61 -18.62
N LEU A 29 2.84 25.53 -17.49
CA LEU A 29 1.38 25.40 -17.44
C LEU A 29 0.67 26.66 -17.98
N ILE A 30 1.19 27.86 -17.68
CA ILE A 30 0.64 29.11 -18.20
C ILE A 30 0.90 29.25 -19.72
N SER A 31 2.05 28.78 -20.19
CA SER A 31 2.41 28.81 -21.63
C SER A 31 1.54 27.87 -22.47
N ALA A 32 1.16 26.71 -21.92
CA ALA A 32 0.25 25.77 -22.56
C ALA A 32 -1.20 26.28 -22.62
N LEU A 33 -1.63 27.09 -21.63
CA LEU A 33 -2.96 27.72 -21.65
C LEU A 33 -3.10 28.81 -22.72
N VAL A 34 -2.02 29.52 -23.06
CA VAL A 34 -2.02 30.60 -24.06
C VAL A 34 -2.15 30.07 -25.50
N LEU A 35 -1.85 28.79 -25.74
CA LEU A 35 -1.90 28.15 -27.07
C LEU A 35 -3.17 27.32 -27.32
N ALA A 36 -4.07 27.21 -26.34
CA ALA A 36 -5.32 26.50 -26.48
C ALA A 36 -6.34 27.34 -27.29
N ASP A 37 -7.07 26.73 -28.22
CA ASP A 37 -8.16 27.40 -28.94
C ASP A 37 -9.20 27.97 -27.95
N SER A 38 -9.85 29.06 -28.36
CA SER A 38 -10.87 29.80 -27.60
C SER A 38 -11.94 28.89 -26.99
N THR A 39 -12.28 27.79 -27.66
CA THR A 39 -13.23 26.77 -27.17
C THR A 39 -12.71 26.05 -25.92
N THR A 40 -11.43 25.67 -25.91
CA THR A 40 -10.78 24.97 -24.78
C THR A 40 -10.52 25.92 -23.62
N GLN A 41 -10.18 27.17 -23.89
CA GLN A 41 -10.01 28.19 -22.84
C GLN A 41 -11.33 28.48 -22.11
N ASN A 42 -12.45 28.57 -22.85
CA ASN A 42 -13.77 28.76 -22.26
C ASN A 42 -14.23 27.55 -21.43
N TYR A 43 -13.96 26.33 -21.90
CA TYR A 43 -14.26 25.10 -21.15
C TYR A 43 -13.46 25.03 -19.84
N LEU A 44 -12.16 25.32 -19.89
CA LEU A 44 -11.31 25.34 -18.69
C LEU A 44 -11.69 26.46 -17.72
N ALA A 45 -12.09 27.64 -18.21
CA ALA A 45 -12.58 28.73 -17.37
C ALA A 45 -13.90 28.37 -16.65
N ASP A 46 -14.82 27.68 -17.33
CA ASP A 46 -16.06 27.20 -16.71
C ASP A 46 -15.77 26.14 -15.64
N GLN A 47 -14.89 25.18 -15.92
CA GLN A 47 -14.46 24.17 -14.96
C GLN A 47 -13.78 24.78 -13.72
N LEU A 48 -12.87 25.73 -13.92
CA LEU A 48 -12.22 26.45 -12.82
C LEU A 48 -13.23 27.22 -11.96
N THR A 49 -14.23 27.83 -12.60
CA THR A 49 -15.31 28.55 -11.90
C THR A 49 -16.19 27.61 -11.09
N ARG A 50 -16.51 26.41 -11.62
CA ARG A 50 -17.26 25.39 -10.87
C ARG A 50 -16.49 24.90 -9.65
N GLN A 51 -15.20 24.57 -9.83
CA GLN A 51 -14.33 24.16 -8.72
C GLN A 51 -14.21 25.24 -7.65
N GLN A 52 -14.08 26.52 -8.04
CA GLN A 52 -14.04 27.63 -7.08
C GLN A 52 -15.34 27.75 -6.27
N ARG A 53 -16.51 27.51 -6.87
CA ARG A 53 -17.79 27.49 -6.15
C ARG A 53 -17.89 26.32 -5.18
N GLU A 54 -17.44 25.13 -5.59
CA GLU A 54 -17.42 23.95 -4.72
C GLU A 54 -16.50 24.14 -3.52
N ILE A 55 -15.29 24.68 -3.75
CA ILE A 55 -14.35 25.02 -2.66
C ILE A 55 -14.97 26.03 -1.70
N GLN A 56 -15.69 27.04 -2.22
CA GLN A 56 -16.36 28.02 -1.38
C GLN A 56 -17.50 27.40 -0.56
N ALA A 57 -18.32 26.54 -1.17
CA ALA A 57 -19.39 25.82 -0.47
C ALA A 57 -18.84 24.86 0.61
N LEU A 58 -17.70 24.20 0.34
CA LEU A 58 -17.00 23.37 1.32
C LEU A 58 -16.47 24.20 2.49
N LYS A 59 -15.88 25.36 2.24
CA LYS A 59 -15.44 26.28 3.30
C LYS A 59 -16.59 26.75 4.19
N GLU A 60 -17.75 27.05 3.60
CA GLU A 60 -18.94 27.44 4.36
C GLU A 60 -19.46 26.29 5.24
N LYS A 61 -19.51 25.05 4.70
CA LYS A 61 -19.85 23.86 5.50
C LYS A 61 -18.86 23.60 6.63
N MET A 62 -17.56 23.78 6.39
CA MET A 62 -16.54 23.65 7.44
C MET A 62 -16.76 24.66 8.57
N GLN A 63 -17.04 25.92 8.24
CA GLN A 63 -17.34 26.95 9.25
C GLN A 63 -18.63 26.66 10.03
N GLU A 64 -19.63 26.04 9.39
CA GLU A 64 -20.85 25.60 10.06
C GLU A 64 -20.56 24.44 11.05
N LEU A 65 -19.75 23.47 10.63
CA LEU A 65 -19.31 22.36 11.48
C LEU A 65 -18.47 22.84 12.67
N GLU A 66 -17.55 23.78 12.46
CA GLU A 66 -16.75 24.39 13.55
C GLU A 66 -17.64 25.03 14.61
N LYS A 67 -18.65 25.79 14.21
CA LYS A 67 -19.63 26.37 15.14
C LYS A 67 -20.42 25.29 15.89
N LEU A 68 -20.73 24.18 15.23
CA LEU A 68 -21.47 23.09 15.85
C LEU A 68 -20.61 22.36 16.89
N VAL A 69 -19.33 22.14 16.60
CA VAL A 69 -18.35 21.59 17.55
C VAL A 69 -18.16 22.51 18.76
N GLU A 70 -18.00 23.83 18.54
CA GLU A 70 -17.92 24.80 19.64
C GLU A 70 -19.19 24.79 20.51
N SER A 71 -20.37 24.66 19.90
CA SER A 71 -21.63 24.58 20.63
C SER A 71 -21.69 23.32 21.51
N GLN A 72 -21.22 22.18 21.02
CA GLN A 72 -21.18 20.93 21.78
C GLN A 72 -20.15 20.98 22.92
N ALA A 73 -18.97 21.57 22.67
CA ALA A 73 -17.95 21.76 23.70
C ALA A 73 -18.47 22.61 24.87
N ASN A 74 -19.25 23.65 24.58
CA ASN A 74 -19.89 24.47 25.61
C ASN A 74 -20.94 23.70 26.42
N ILE A 75 -21.75 22.84 25.77
CA ILE A 75 -22.73 21.97 26.46
C ILE A 75 -22.01 20.99 27.39
N ILE A 76 -20.91 20.37 26.94
CA ILE A 76 -20.13 19.44 27.76
C ILE A 76 -19.52 20.14 28.98
N GLN A 77 -18.96 21.34 28.82
CA GLN A 77 -18.45 22.12 29.95
C GLN A 77 -19.55 22.51 30.95
N GLN A 78 -20.77 22.77 30.46
CA GLN A 78 -21.90 23.13 31.31
C GLN A 78 -22.39 21.91 32.11
N LEU A 79 -22.48 20.74 31.47
CA LEU A 79 -22.81 19.47 32.14
C LEU A 79 -21.75 19.07 33.18
N GLN A 80 -20.47 19.33 32.91
CA GLN A 80 -19.38 19.07 33.87
C GLN A 80 -19.42 20.01 35.09
N LYS A 81 -19.90 21.25 34.92
CA LYS A 81 -20.10 22.18 36.05
C LYS A 81 -21.29 21.80 36.92
N GLU A 82 -22.33 21.19 36.35
CA GLU A 82 -23.52 20.76 37.08
C GLU A 82 -23.33 19.41 37.80
N ALA A 83 -22.34 18.60 37.41
CA ALA A 83 -22.09 17.26 37.95
C ALA A 83 -21.20 17.19 39.22
N LEU A 84 -20.99 18.29 39.95
CA LEU A 84 -20.20 18.30 41.20
C LEU A 84 -21.09 18.41 42.44
N PRO A 85 -21.37 17.29 43.16
CA PRO A 85 -21.65 17.35 44.58
C PRO A 85 -20.34 17.34 45.38
N HIS A 86 -20.29 18.20 46.39
CA HIS A 86 -19.30 18.19 47.44
C HIS A 86 -19.19 16.80 48.10
N THR A 87 -18.04 16.12 47.95
CA THR A 87 -17.58 15.15 48.95
C THR A 87 -16.10 15.33 49.22
N ALA A 88 -15.83 15.65 50.48
CA ALA A 88 -14.53 15.85 51.07
C ALA A 88 -13.77 14.52 51.28
N ASN A 89 -12.44 14.64 51.30
CA ASN A 89 -11.48 13.77 51.99
C ASN A 89 -11.54 12.27 51.71
N HIS A 90 -10.74 11.81 50.75
CA HIS A 90 -9.84 10.67 50.97
C HIS A 90 -8.59 10.75 50.09
N LYS A 91 -7.44 10.53 50.74
CA LYS A 91 -6.09 10.54 50.17
C LYS A 91 -5.75 9.12 49.67
N PRO A 92 -5.45 8.89 48.38
CA PRO A 92 -4.92 7.60 47.93
C PRO A 92 -3.38 7.55 48.01
N PRO A 93 -2.78 6.36 48.11
CA PRO A 93 -1.34 6.18 48.22
C PRO A 93 -0.64 6.35 46.86
N ALA A 94 0.61 6.80 46.93
CA ALA A 94 1.50 6.92 45.79
C ALA A 94 1.80 5.53 45.18
N LEU A 95 1.44 5.34 43.91
CA LEU A 95 1.95 4.27 43.05
C LEU A 95 2.79 4.90 41.93
N ALA A 96 3.91 4.25 41.65
CA ALA A 96 5.00 4.72 40.81
C ALA A 96 4.56 5.17 39.41
N ALA A 97 5.09 6.32 38.98
CA ALA A 97 5.03 6.75 37.60
C ALA A 97 5.95 5.86 36.75
N GLU A 98 5.37 4.92 36.00
CA GLU A 98 6.03 4.35 34.83
C GLU A 98 6.09 5.45 33.76
N THR A 99 7.31 5.88 33.47
CA THR A 99 7.68 6.74 32.35
C THR A 99 7.28 6.06 31.03
N VAL A 100 6.12 6.46 30.48
CA VAL A 100 5.77 6.21 29.08
C VAL A 100 6.63 7.15 28.22
N THR A 101 7.75 6.63 27.72
CA THR A 101 8.50 7.27 26.63
C THR A 101 7.66 7.19 25.36
N LYS A 102 6.91 8.26 25.07
CA LYS A 102 6.31 8.53 23.76
C LYS A 102 7.43 8.51 22.71
N LYS A 103 7.40 7.53 21.80
CA LYS A 103 8.17 7.56 20.56
C LYS A 103 7.55 8.58 19.63
N GLU A 104 8.36 9.53 19.18
CA GLU A 104 8.02 10.54 18.18
C GLU A 104 7.58 9.88 16.86
N THR A 105 6.37 10.21 16.42
CA THR A 105 5.95 10.15 15.02
C THR A 105 5.39 11.53 14.67
N ASP A 106 5.91 12.11 13.59
CA ASP A 106 5.64 13.48 13.13
C ASP A 106 4.24 13.58 12.48
N GLY A 107 3.18 13.37 13.26
CA GLY A 107 1.78 13.57 12.84
C GLY A 107 1.13 14.70 13.64
N VAL A 108 0.25 15.49 13.00
CA VAL A 108 -0.62 16.44 13.71
C VAL A 108 -1.70 15.65 14.44
N ILE A 109 -1.51 15.40 15.74
CA ILE A 109 -2.47 14.67 16.58
C ILE A 109 -3.61 15.63 16.98
N LEU A 110 -4.73 15.56 16.26
CA LEU A 110 -6.04 15.89 16.82
C LEU A 110 -6.50 14.61 17.54
N GLU A 111 -6.87 14.68 18.83
CA GLU A 111 -7.05 13.51 19.72
C GLU A 111 -7.42 12.18 19.03
N GLY A 112 -6.43 11.28 18.87
CA GLY A 112 -6.61 9.93 18.33
C GLY A 112 -6.58 9.79 16.81
N LEU A 113 -6.60 10.88 16.04
CA LEU A 113 -6.51 10.91 14.58
C LEU A 113 -5.08 11.19 14.11
N LYS A 114 -4.60 10.36 13.19
CA LYS A 114 -3.31 10.48 12.52
C LYS A 114 -3.52 10.51 11.00
N PHE A 115 -2.72 11.35 10.36
CA PHE A 115 -2.64 11.47 8.91
C PHE A 115 -1.25 11.03 8.47
N SER A 116 -1.19 10.25 7.40
CA SER A 116 0.04 9.95 6.68
C SER A 116 -0.29 9.75 5.20
N GLY A 117 0.72 9.47 4.39
CA GLY A 117 0.48 9.08 3.02
C GLY A 117 1.75 9.11 2.19
N PHE A 118 1.55 9.06 0.87
CA PHE A 118 2.66 9.21 -0.06
C PHE A 118 2.20 9.73 -1.41
N PHE A 119 3.17 10.13 -2.22
CA PHE A 119 2.98 10.23 -3.65
C PHE A 119 4.23 9.80 -4.40
N ASP A 120 4.08 9.48 -5.67
CA ASP A 120 5.21 9.08 -6.50
C ASP A 120 5.21 9.66 -7.91
N VAL A 121 6.39 9.64 -8.52
CA VAL A 121 6.62 10.05 -9.91
C VAL A 121 7.42 8.96 -10.60
N HIS A 122 6.94 8.52 -11.76
CA HIS A 122 7.52 7.42 -12.52
C HIS A 122 8.16 7.94 -13.81
N GLY A 123 9.26 7.32 -14.19
CA GLY A 123 9.90 7.48 -15.49
C GLY A 123 10.05 6.12 -16.15
N TYR A 124 9.68 5.99 -17.43
CA TYR A 124 9.89 4.75 -18.17
C TYR A 124 10.42 4.96 -19.58
N THR A 125 11.19 3.97 -20.04
CA THR A 125 11.81 3.96 -21.38
C THR A 125 11.24 2.84 -22.23
N ARG A 126 10.41 3.18 -23.23
CA ARG A 126 9.77 2.17 -24.10
C ARG A 126 10.55 2.01 -25.41
N GLY A 127 11.43 1.01 -25.48
CA GLY A 127 12.30 0.78 -26.65
C GLY A 127 13.13 2.01 -27.01
N ASN A 128 13.08 2.47 -28.28
CA ASN A 128 13.79 3.66 -28.77
C ASN A 128 13.02 4.99 -28.57
N ARG A 129 11.95 5.01 -27.77
CA ARG A 129 11.17 6.23 -27.53
C ARG A 129 11.80 7.07 -26.42
N GLN A 130 11.52 8.37 -26.45
CA GLN A 130 11.95 9.29 -25.40
C GLN A 130 11.39 8.84 -24.03
N PRO A 131 12.17 9.01 -22.94
CA PRO A 131 11.68 8.76 -21.59
C PRO A 131 10.41 9.57 -21.33
N LYS A 132 9.36 8.92 -20.81
CA LYS A 132 8.15 9.61 -20.36
C LYS A 132 8.18 9.67 -18.84
N LEU A 133 7.93 10.86 -18.30
CA LEU A 133 7.70 11.08 -16.88
C LEU A 133 6.19 11.23 -16.66
N THR A 134 5.67 10.53 -15.65
CA THR A 134 4.27 10.59 -15.25
C THR A 134 4.19 10.73 -13.74
N PHE A 135 3.22 11.50 -13.27
CA PHE A 135 2.79 11.36 -11.89
C PHE A 135 2.15 9.97 -11.75
N GLY A 136 2.44 9.26 -10.67
CA GLY A 136 1.82 7.96 -10.41
C GLY A 136 0.80 8.07 -9.29
N THR A 137 0.96 7.28 -8.25
CA THR A 137 0.00 7.16 -7.17
C THR A 137 0.17 8.29 -6.16
N PHE A 138 -0.94 8.87 -5.72
CA PHE A 138 -1.06 9.65 -4.49
C PHE A 138 -1.95 8.89 -3.51
N GLU A 139 -1.55 8.80 -2.26
CA GLU A 139 -2.32 8.16 -1.20
C GLU A 139 -2.38 9.03 0.04
N LEU A 140 -3.57 9.10 0.64
CA LEU A 140 -3.82 9.72 1.93
C LEU A 140 -4.39 8.67 2.90
N ASP A 141 -3.62 8.39 3.95
CA ASP A 141 -4.01 7.52 5.04
C ASP A 141 -4.62 8.33 6.20
N LEU A 142 -5.73 7.82 6.71
CA LEU A 142 -6.44 8.30 7.88
C LEU A 142 -6.53 7.16 8.89
N GLU A 143 -5.94 7.36 10.07
CA GLU A 143 -5.90 6.37 11.14
C GLU A 143 -6.51 6.99 12.40
N TYR A 144 -7.56 6.36 12.92
CA TYR A 144 -8.21 6.78 14.17
C TYR A 144 -8.20 5.65 15.18
N HIS A 145 -7.71 5.93 16.38
CA HIS A 145 -7.67 4.96 17.47
C HIS A 145 -8.60 5.38 18.62
N HIS A 146 -9.49 4.47 18.99
CA HIS A 146 -10.28 4.59 20.20
C HIS A 146 -9.68 3.71 21.32
N PRO A 147 -9.55 4.19 22.57
CA PRO A 147 -8.85 3.48 23.66
C PRO A 147 -9.45 2.13 24.10
N SER A 148 -10.55 1.67 23.51
CA SER A 148 -11.42 0.63 24.09
C SER A 148 -11.69 -0.53 23.14
N HIS A 149 -10.73 -0.98 22.34
CA HIS A 149 -10.83 -2.10 21.38
C HIS A 149 -11.15 -1.75 19.93
N PHE A 150 -11.27 -0.47 19.57
CA PHE A 150 -11.64 -0.07 18.21
C PHE A 150 -10.59 0.79 17.53
N ALA A 151 -10.36 0.51 16.25
CA ALA A 151 -9.60 1.36 15.35
C ALA A 151 -10.37 1.52 14.03
N MET A 152 -10.14 2.64 13.37
CA MET A 152 -10.63 2.91 12.02
C MET A 152 -9.46 3.31 11.15
N ASN A 153 -9.39 2.73 9.95
CA ASN A 153 -8.36 3.07 8.98
C ASN A 153 -9.01 3.31 7.62
N ALA A 154 -8.59 4.34 6.92
CA ALA A 154 -8.97 4.59 5.54
C ALA A 154 -7.77 5.05 4.73
N ALA A 155 -7.67 4.60 3.48
CA ALA A 155 -6.67 5.03 2.52
C ALA A 155 -7.39 5.47 1.25
N LEU A 156 -7.25 6.75 0.90
CA LEU A 156 -7.75 7.32 -0.35
C LEU A 156 -6.62 7.32 -1.36
N VAL A 157 -6.82 6.65 -2.49
CA VAL A 157 -5.80 6.42 -3.50
C VAL A 157 -6.22 7.10 -4.79
N TRP A 158 -5.31 7.87 -5.39
CA TRP A 158 -5.42 8.39 -6.74
C TRP A 158 -4.28 7.81 -7.58
N ASP A 159 -4.58 7.19 -8.71
CA ASP A 159 -3.60 6.46 -9.53
C ASP A 159 -3.20 7.16 -10.84
N GLY A 160 -3.77 8.34 -11.10
CA GLY A 160 -3.60 9.08 -12.35
C GLY A 160 -4.92 9.32 -13.07
N ASP A 161 -5.84 8.36 -12.99
CA ASP A 161 -7.08 8.35 -13.75
C ASP A 161 -8.32 8.44 -12.83
N GLU A 162 -8.27 7.77 -11.68
CA GLU A 162 -9.40 7.73 -10.75
C GLU A 162 -9.01 7.86 -9.27
N VAL A 163 -9.97 8.28 -8.45
CA VAL A 163 -9.84 8.30 -6.99
C VAL A 163 -10.67 7.17 -6.42
N THR A 164 -10.01 6.25 -5.72
CA THR A 164 -10.62 5.07 -5.12
C THR A 164 -10.36 4.99 -3.63
N VAL A 165 -11.16 4.20 -2.93
CA VAL A 165 -10.88 3.80 -1.55
C VAL A 165 -10.03 2.54 -1.64
N GLY A 166 -8.73 2.67 -1.36
CA GLY A 166 -7.82 1.51 -1.32
C GLY A 166 -8.02 0.68 -0.06
N THR A 167 -8.40 1.31 1.05
CA THR A 167 -8.79 0.62 2.29
C THR A 167 -9.80 1.48 3.03
N GLY A 168 -10.76 0.86 3.69
CA GLY A 168 -11.73 1.56 4.54
C GLY A 168 -12.34 0.58 5.52
N VAL A 169 -11.81 0.54 6.74
CA VAL A 169 -12.12 -0.51 7.72
C VAL A 169 -12.45 0.02 9.10
N VAL A 170 -13.33 -0.73 9.77
CA VAL A 170 -13.49 -0.72 11.21
C VAL A 170 -12.90 -2.01 11.75
N ASP A 171 -12.00 -1.89 12.72
CA ASP A 171 -11.31 -3.01 13.33
C ASP A 171 -11.67 -3.10 14.81
N TYR A 172 -12.04 -4.30 15.25
CA TYR A 172 -12.21 -4.65 16.65
C TYR A 172 -11.12 -5.64 17.06
N HIS A 173 -10.40 -5.32 18.12
CA HIS A 173 -9.36 -6.19 18.67
C HIS A 173 -9.76 -6.76 20.01
N TRP A 174 -9.80 -8.09 20.11
CA TRP A 174 -10.11 -8.76 21.38
C TRP A 174 -8.96 -8.58 22.37
N PHE A 175 -7.74 -8.90 21.94
CA PHE A 175 -6.50 -8.71 22.69
C PHE A 175 -5.35 -8.50 21.70
N GLY A 176 -4.21 -7.97 22.20
CA GLY A 176 -3.08 -7.57 21.37
C GLY A 176 -3.00 -6.06 21.19
N ASP A 177 -1.89 -5.59 20.63
CA ASP A 177 -1.67 -4.17 20.31
C ASP A 177 -2.54 -3.70 19.12
N GLN A 178 -2.58 -2.39 18.93
CA GLN A 178 -3.39 -1.72 17.92
C GLN A 178 -3.03 -2.14 16.49
N THR A 179 -4.04 -2.10 15.62
CA THR A 179 -3.95 -2.40 14.18
C THR A 179 -3.01 -1.44 13.47
N PRO A 180 -1.99 -1.93 12.72
CA PRO A 180 -1.32 -1.08 11.76
C PRO A 180 -2.29 -0.65 10.65
N PRO A 181 -1.99 0.46 9.94
CA PRO A 181 -2.72 0.86 8.74
C PRO A 181 -2.84 -0.31 7.75
N ARG A 182 -3.96 -0.38 7.03
CA ARG A 182 -4.26 -1.43 6.01
C ARG A 182 -4.42 -2.86 6.56
N GLY A 183 -4.58 -3.04 7.87
CA GLY A 183 -4.95 -4.33 8.45
C GLY A 183 -3.89 -5.42 8.24
N ARG A 184 -2.60 -5.06 8.30
CA ARG A 184 -1.48 -6.01 8.23
C ARG A 184 -1.46 -6.92 9.47
N ILE A 185 -1.00 -8.15 9.32
CA ILE A 185 -0.98 -9.15 10.40
C ILE A 185 0.12 -8.80 11.44
N PHE A 186 -0.16 -9.08 12.71
CA PHE A 186 0.58 -8.60 13.88
C PHE A 186 1.87 -9.36 14.21
N TYR A 187 2.80 -8.64 14.84
CA TYR A 187 3.95 -9.21 15.56
C TYR A 187 3.56 -9.85 16.91
N GLN A 188 2.57 -9.28 17.60
CA GLN A 188 2.17 -9.74 18.92
C GLN A 188 0.98 -10.68 18.84
N LYS A 189 0.78 -11.45 19.90
CA LYS A 189 -0.42 -12.28 20.03
C LYS A 189 -1.64 -11.38 19.98
N ALA A 190 -2.46 -11.58 18.96
CA ALA A 190 -3.58 -10.71 18.68
C ALA A 190 -4.69 -11.47 17.97
N VAL A 191 -5.94 -11.08 18.21
CA VAL A 191 -7.11 -11.59 17.49
C VAL A 191 -8.05 -10.44 17.20
N HIS A 192 -8.34 -10.26 15.92
CA HIS A 192 -9.04 -9.11 15.38
C HIS A 192 -10.17 -9.53 14.47
N ILE A 193 -11.24 -8.75 14.48
CA ILE A 193 -12.33 -8.82 13.50
C ILE A 193 -12.37 -7.47 12.80
N GLN A 194 -12.35 -7.51 11.47
CA GLN A 194 -12.36 -6.33 10.63
C GLN A 194 -13.54 -6.38 9.66
N ALA A 195 -14.15 -5.23 9.42
CA ALA A 195 -15.22 -5.03 8.46
C ALA A 195 -14.94 -3.83 7.56
N GLY A 196 -15.21 -3.97 6.27
CA GLY A 196 -15.02 -2.92 5.26
C GLY A 196 -14.12 -3.37 4.11
N ARG A 197 -13.44 -2.43 3.45
CA ARG A 197 -12.54 -2.69 2.33
C ARG A 197 -11.11 -2.93 2.79
N PHE A 198 -10.50 -4.05 2.45
CA PHE A 198 -9.12 -4.34 2.84
C PHE A 198 -8.34 -5.13 1.79
N ASP A 199 -7.02 -4.96 1.81
CA ASP A 199 -6.09 -5.80 1.07
C ASP A 199 -6.19 -7.24 1.61
N ILE A 200 -6.47 -8.18 0.72
CA ILE A 200 -6.71 -9.56 1.10
C ILE A 200 -5.37 -10.27 1.36
N PRO A 201 -5.18 -10.90 2.53
CA PRO A 201 -3.96 -11.64 2.82
C PRO A 201 -3.93 -12.96 2.04
N PHE A 202 -3.44 -12.89 0.80
CA PHE A 202 -3.21 -14.03 -0.06
C PHE A 202 -1.77 -13.99 -0.57
N GLY A 203 -0.98 -14.99 -0.18
CA GLY A 203 0.46 -14.98 -0.36
C GLY A 203 1.16 -13.96 0.55
N ASN A 204 2.36 -13.50 0.17
CA ASN A 204 3.13 -12.52 0.96
C ASN A 204 3.14 -11.12 0.34
N ASP A 205 2.84 -10.99 -0.95
CA ASP A 205 2.98 -9.70 -1.66
C ASP A 205 1.94 -8.64 -1.23
N TYR A 206 0.80 -9.07 -0.67
CA TYR A 206 -0.27 -8.19 -0.16
C TYR A 206 0.23 -7.14 0.85
N GLN A 207 1.33 -7.45 1.55
CA GLN A 207 1.94 -6.54 2.53
C GLN A 207 2.63 -5.34 1.87
N PHE A 208 2.91 -5.45 0.56
CA PHE A 208 3.71 -4.52 -0.24
C PHE A 208 2.90 -3.90 -1.38
N PHE A 209 1.56 -3.86 -1.29
CA PHE A 209 0.73 -3.23 -2.30
C PHE A 209 0.95 -1.73 -2.40
N ALA A 210 1.11 -1.04 -1.26
CA ALA A 210 1.48 0.36 -1.25
C ALA A 210 2.93 0.57 -1.75
N THR A 211 3.10 1.54 -2.64
CA THR A 211 4.38 1.86 -3.27
C THR A 211 5.53 1.98 -2.26
N PRO A 212 5.42 2.73 -1.14
CA PRO A 212 6.54 2.92 -0.22
C PRO A 212 7.06 1.62 0.41
N ASP A 213 6.17 0.63 0.60
CA ASP A 213 6.49 -0.62 1.28
C ASP A 213 7.19 -1.62 0.35
N ARG A 214 6.98 -1.51 -0.97
CA ARG A 214 7.58 -2.39 -1.96
C ARG A 214 9.02 -1.97 -2.28
N ILE A 215 9.98 -2.87 -2.10
CA ILE A 215 11.37 -2.62 -2.52
C ILE A 215 11.49 -2.58 -4.05
N THR A 216 10.75 -3.44 -4.75
CA THR A 216 10.65 -3.44 -6.21
C THR A 216 9.74 -2.32 -6.71
N LEU A 217 9.84 -2.02 -8.00
CA LEU A 217 8.97 -1.02 -8.62
C LEU A 217 7.71 -1.70 -9.19
N THR A 218 7.87 -2.87 -9.82
CA THR A 218 6.74 -3.65 -10.33
C THR A 218 6.33 -4.78 -9.37
N PRO A 219 5.06 -5.20 -9.37
CA PRO A 219 4.61 -6.39 -8.67
C PRO A 219 5.24 -7.68 -9.20
N PRO A 220 5.27 -8.77 -8.40
CA PRO A 220 5.65 -10.08 -8.92
C PRO A 220 4.59 -10.58 -9.92
N VAL A 221 4.96 -11.58 -10.72
CA VAL A 221 4.06 -12.12 -11.76
C VAL A 221 2.83 -12.81 -11.17
N THR A 222 2.90 -13.30 -9.93
CA THR A 222 1.78 -13.87 -9.19
C THR A 222 0.71 -12.82 -8.92
N THR A 223 1.09 -11.68 -8.35
CA THR A 223 0.18 -10.55 -8.09
C THR A 223 -0.31 -9.88 -9.37
N GLU A 224 0.59 -9.66 -10.34
CA GLU A 224 0.26 -8.94 -11.57
C GLU A 224 -0.72 -9.71 -12.47
N LEU A 225 -0.59 -11.04 -12.53
CA LEU A 225 -1.31 -11.85 -13.53
C LEU A 225 -2.39 -12.73 -12.89
N VAL A 226 -2.11 -13.38 -11.77
CA VAL A 226 -3.09 -14.27 -11.11
C VAL A 226 -4.01 -13.49 -10.18
N GLN A 227 -3.49 -12.46 -9.47
CA GLN A 227 -4.35 -11.60 -8.63
C GLN A 227 -4.83 -10.32 -9.34
N GLU A 228 -4.58 -10.19 -10.65
CA GLU A 228 -5.00 -9.03 -11.46
C GLU A 228 -4.60 -7.66 -10.89
N GLY A 229 -3.42 -7.57 -10.25
CA GLY A 229 -2.93 -6.35 -9.61
C GLY A 229 -2.99 -6.37 -8.08
N GLY A 230 -3.60 -7.41 -7.50
CA GLY A 230 -3.67 -7.63 -6.06
C GLY A 230 -5.11 -7.67 -5.57
N PHE A 231 -5.42 -8.64 -4.70
CA PHE A 231 -6.78 -8.77 -4.17
C PHE A 231 -7.12 -7.70 -3.14
N ASN A 232 -8.20 -6.97 -3.41
CA ASN A 232 -8.79 -5.97 -2.54
C ASN A 232 -10.31 -6.04 -2.70
N SER A 233 -11.06 -6.16 -1.59
CA SER A 233 -12.51 -6.29 -1.66
C SER A 233 -13.17 -5.86 -0.36
N ASP A 234 -14.49 -5.68 -0.42
CA ASP A 234 -15.35 -5.35 0.71
C ASP A 234 -15.81 -6.62 1.41
N GLY A 235 -15.77 -6.64 2.74
CA GLY A 235 -16.30 -7.77 3.49
C GLY A 235 -15.93 -7.81 4.97
N LEU A 236 -15.79 -9.03 5.49
CA LEU A 236 -15.46 -9.35 6.87
C LEU A 236 -14.23 -10.24 6.93
N ARG A 237 -13.38 -10.02 7.94
CA ARG A 237 -12.19 -10.83 8.17
C ARG A 237 -11.94 -11.05 9.65
N LEU A 238 -11.61 -12.30 10.01
CA LEU A 238 -11.05 -12.69 11.29
C LEU A 238 -9.56 -12.98 11.07
N TYR A 239 -8.68 -12.35 11.85
CA TYR A 239 -7.25 -12.54 11.68
C TYR A 239 -6.48 -12.33 12.98
N GLY A 240 -5.26 -12.82 13.02
CA GLY A 240 -4.46 -12.74 14.23
C GLY A 240 -3.20 -13.57 14.19
N THR A 241 -2.51 -13.54 15.33
CA THR A 241 -1.28 -14.31 15.57
C THR A 241 -1.39 -15.00 16.92
N TRP A 242 -1.11 -16.30 16.97
CA TRP A 242 -1.00 -17.09 18.21
C TRP A 242 0.31 -17.85 18.25
N GLY A 243 1.31 -17.28 18.92
CA GLY A 243 2.62 -17.91 19.06
C GLY A 243 3.41 -17.83 17.75
N LEU A 244 3.66 -18.97 17.11
CA LEU A 244 4.34 -19.06 15.81
C LEU A 244 3.37 -19.12 14.63
N VAL A 245 2.06 -19.16 14.89
CA VAL A 245 1.04 -19.31 13.87
C VAL A 245 0.37 -17.96 13.66
N ASP A 246 0.36 -17.49 12.43
CA ASP A 246 -0.51 -16.41 11.97
C ASP A 246 -1.65 -16.98 11.13
N PHE A 247 -2.81 -16.32 11.21
CA PHE A 247 -3.99 -16.79 10.53
C PHE A 247 -4.86 -15.63 10.08
N THR A 248 -5.60 -15.88 9.01
CA THR A 248 -6.67 -15.03 8.54
C THR A 248 -7.71 -15.88 7.83
N ALA A 249 -8.98 -15.52 8.00
CA ALA A 249 -10.11 -16.04 7.27
C ALA A 249 -11.03 -14.86 6.93
N TYR A 250 -11.50 -14.80 5.70
CA TYR A 250 -12.33 -13.70 5.21
C TYR A 250 -13.49 -14.20 4.37
N TRP A 251 -14.51 -13.37 4.33
CA TRP A 251 -15.69 -13.47 3.49
C TRP A 251 -15.91 -12.10 2.86
N VAL A 252 -15.83 -12.04 1.53
CA VAL A 252 -15.83 -10.79 0.75
C VAL A 252 -16.72 -10.92 -0.48
N ASP A 253 -16.97 -9.80 -1.15
CA ASP A 253 -17.52 -9.81 -2.51
C ASP A 253 -16.56 -10.52 -3.48
N SER A 254 -17.09 -11.06 -4.60
CA SER A 254 -16.29 -11.83 -5.56
C SER A 254 -15.03 -11.09 -6.00
N LEU A 255 -13.94 -11.84 -6.18
CA LEU A 255 -12.63 -11.28 -6.55
C LEU A 255 -12.40 -11.20 -8.05
N TYR A 256 -13.19 -11.91 -8.85
CA TYR A 256 -13.05 -11.95 -10.32
C TYR A 256 -14.32 -11.54 -11.04
N ASP A 257 -15.49 -11.71 -10.41
CA ASP A 257 -16.77 -11.33 -11.01
C ASP A 257 -17.35 -10.07 -10.33
N SER A 258 -18.14 -9.33 -11.11
CA SER A 258 -18.90 -8.16 -10.67
C SER A 258 -20.08 -8.48 -9.73
N GLY A 259 -20.37 -9.78 -9.52
CA GLY A 259 -21.34 -10.31 -8.59
C GLY A 259 -20.84 -11.59 -7.91
N GLY A 260 -21.51 -12.02 -6.84
CA GLY A 260 -21.13 -13.23 -6.10
C GLY A 260 -20.28 -12.96 -4.85
N THR A 261 -19.51 -13.95 -4.41
CA THR A 261 -18.79 -13.88 -3.14
C THR A 261 -17.57 -14.79 -3.10
N SER A 262 -16.54 -14.39 -2.35
CA SER A 262 -15.38 -15.23 -2.08
C SER A 262 -15.20 -15.52 -0.59
N PHE A 263 -14.77 -16.75 -0.30
CA PHE A 263 -14.29 -17.17 1.00
C PHE A 263 -12.83 -17.56 0.87
N GLY A 264 -11.99 -17.08 1.77
CA GLY A 264 -10.59 -17.44 1.74
C GLY A 264 -9.92 -17.41 3.09
N SER A 265 -8.71 -17.92 3.11
CA SER A 265 -7.88 -17.96 4.31
C SER A 265 -6.40 -18.01 3.96
N ARG A 266 -5.59 -17.60 4.92
CA ARG A 266 -4.14 -17.84 4.93
C ARG A 266 -3.73 -18.31 6.32
N LEU A 267 -2.87 -19.32 6.36
CA LEU A 267 -2.21 -19.81 7.56
C LEU A 267 -0.70 -19.68 7.36
N GLY A 268 -0.03 -18.96 8.24
CA GLY A 268 1.41 -18.79 8.24
C GLY A 268 2.09 -19.38 9.48
N LEU A 269 3.36 -19.70 9.30
CA LEU A 269 4.27 -20.20 10.32
C LEU A 269 5.53 -19.35 10.35
N GLY A 270 5.56 -18.40 11.28
CA GLY A 270 6.73 -17.56 11.56
C GLY A 270 7.66 -18.20 12.59
N LEU A 271 8.82 -18.71 12.15
CA LEU A 271 9.87 -19.21 13.04
C LEU A 271 10.82 -18.06 13.45
N LYS A 272 10.85 -17.79 14.76
CA LYS A 272 11.54 -16.68 15.46
C LYS A 272 10.80 -15.35 15.37
N GLU A 273 11.23 -14.39 16.19
CA GLU A 273 10.64 -13.06 16.25
C GLU A 273 10.72 -12.37 14.89
N ASN A 274 9.53 -12.11 14.33
CA ASN A 274 9.11 -11.00 13.47
C ASN A 274 9.36 -11.04 11.94
N LEU A 275 8.26 -10.85 11.19
CA LEU A 275 8.19 -10.78 9.72
C LEU A 275 7.47 -9.52 9.21
N PHE A 276 6.92 -8.67 10.09
CA PHE A 276 6.08 -7.53 9.71
C PHE A 276 6.66 -6.18 10.16
N TYR A 277 7.99 -6.05 10.17
CA TYR A 277 8.67 -4.76 10.34
C TYR A 277 8.82 -4.04 9.00
N VAL A 278 7.76 -3.38 8.55
CA VAL A 278 7.79 -2.60 7.30
C VAL A 278 8.51 -1.23 7.49
N HIS A 279 8.79 -0.83 8.74
CA HIS A 279 9.33 0.51 9.05
C HIS A 279 10.68 0.53 9.77
N THR A 280 11.31 -0.61 10.03
CA THR A 280 12.68 -0.64 10.56
C THR A 280 13.51 -1.70 9.86
N HIS A 281 14.53 -1.25 9.13
CA HIS A 281 15.53 -2.03 8.34
C HIS A 281 16.44 -2.96 9.17
N GLN A 282 15.96 -3.41 10.31
CA GLN A 282 16.63 -4.39 11.14
C GLN A 282 15.70 -5.58 11.27
N SER A 283 15.57 -6.38 10.21
CA SER A 283 14.90 -7.67 10.31
C SER A 283 15.70 -8.58 11.25
N PRO A 284 15.17 -8.98 12.42
CA PRO A 284 15.68 -10.17 13.09
C PRO A 284 15.62 -11.35 12.12
N ARG A 285 16.54 -12.31 12.30
CA ARG A 285 16.56 -13.52 11.46
C ARG A 285 15.22 -14.24 11.58
N SER A 286 14.43 -14.23 10.52
CA SER A 286 13.07 -14.78 10.51
C SER A 286 12.84 -15.65 9.28
N LEU A 287 11.96 -16.63 9.44
CA LEU A 287 11.46 -17.49 8.38
C LEU A 287 9.94 -17.54 8.51
N ASP A 288 9.24 -17.14 7.46
CA ASP A 288 7.80 -17.31 7.28
C ASP A 288 7.54 -18.33 6.21
N ILE A 289 6.53 -19.17 6.44
CA ILE A 289 5.96 -20.01 5.39
C ILE A 289 4.45 -19.89 5.51
N GLY A 290 3.78 -19.49 4.43
CA GLY A 290 2.34 -19.36 4.35
C GLY A 290 1.72 -20.32 3.35
N VAL A 291 0.48 -20.73 3.62
CA VAL A 291 -0.42 -21.34 2.64
C VAL A 291 -1.73 -20.56 2.62
N SER A 292 -2.26 -20.31 1.43
CA SER A 292 -3.46 -19.54 1.22
C SER A 292 -4.44 -20.30 0.32
N THR A 293 -5.73 -20.08 0.52
CA THR A 293 -6.77 -20.60 -0.38
C THR A 293 -7.90 -19.59 -0.52
N VAL A 294 -8.48 -19.53 -1.73
CA VAL A 294 -9.69 -18.78 -2.05
C VAL A 294 -10.63 -19.71 -2.79
N LEU A 295 -11.90 -19.65 -2.42
CA LEU A 295 -13.02 -20.19 -3.14
C LEU A 295 -13.88 -19.00 -3.55
N ASP A 296 -14.17 -18.88 -4.83
CA ASP A 296 -14.88 -17.73 -5.40
C ASP A 296 -16.09 -18.21 -6.19
N TRP A 297 -17.25 -17.66 -5.86
CA TRP A 297 -18.53 -17.99 -6.47
C TRP A 297 -19.05 -16.81 -7.28
N ASP A 298 -19.61 -17.11 -8.44
CA ASP A 298 -20.28 -16.15 -9.33
C ASP A 298 -21.64 -15.66 -8.76
N GLU A 299 -22.31 -14.76 -9.49
CA GLU A 299 -23.65 -14.26 -9.13
C GLU A 299 -24.70 -15.38 -9.03
N ASP A 300 -24.56 -16.46 -9.81
CA ASP A 300 -25.44 -17.63 -9.84
C ASP A 300 -25.10 -18.67 -8.74
N SER A 301 -24.14 -18.37 -7.86
CA SER A 301 -23.64 -19.25 -6.80
C SER A 301 -22.97 -20.54 -7.32
N ASN A 302 -22.48 -20.55 -8.55
CA ASN A 302 -21.55 -21.59 -9.02
C ASN A 302 -20.13 -21.24 -8.58
N LEU A 303 -19.35 -22.27 -8.26
CA LEU A 303 -17.95 -22.07 -7.92
C LEU A 303 -17.17 -21.75 -9.22
N ALA A 304 -16.81 -20.48 -9.38
CA ALA A 304 -16.15 -19.94 -10.56
C ALA A 304 -14.63 -20.11 -10.49
N ASN A 305 -14.01 -19.83 -9.34
CA ASN A 305 -12.56 -19.96 -9.18
C ASN A 305 -12.19 -20.67 -7.88
N ILE A 306 -11.11 -21.45 -7.94
CA ILE A 306 -10.39 -21.90 -6.76
C ILE A 306 -8.93 -21.49 -6.90
N ILE A 307 -8.40 -20.81 -5.89
CA ILE A 307 -7.00 -20.41 -5.87
C ILE A 307 -6.30 -21.08 -4.69
N TYR A 308 -5.10 -21.59 -4.96
CA TYR A 308 -4.18 -22.07 -3.95
C TYR A 308 -2.90 -21.25 -4.01
N GLY A 309 -2.37 -20.88 -2.85
CA GLY A 309 -1.15 -20.12 -2.72
C GLY A 309 -0.22 -20.76 -1.70
N ALA A 310 1.08 -20.66 -1.95
CA ALA A 310 2.11 -20.94 -0.96
C ALA A 310 3.18 -19.85 -1.02
N ASP A 311 3.60 -19.35 0.13
CA ASP A 311 4.55 -18.24 0.22
C ASP A 311 5.65 -18.51 1.24
N LEU A 312 6.78 -17.85 1.03
CA LEU A 312 8.01 -17.99 1.82
C LEU A 312 8.64 -16.60 1.98
N SER A 313 8.97 -16.23 3.21
CA SER A 313 9.81 -15.06 3.47
C SER A 313 10.96 -15.48 4.39
N TYR A 314 12.19 -15.23 3.98
CA TYR A 314 13.36 -15.51 4.79
C TYR A 314 14.23 -14.27 4.89
N SER A 315 14.44 -13.77 6.11
CA SER A 315 15.30 -12.63 6.37
C SER A 315 16.55 -13.07 7.12
N ALA A 316 17.72 -12.70 6.59
CA ALA A 316 19.01 -12.84 7.23
C ALA A 316 19.64 -11.46 7.42
N HIS A 317 20.82 -11.40 8.05
CA HIS A 317 21.46 -10.13 8.39
C HIS A 317 21.80 -9.26 7.16
N PHE A 318 22.02 -9.88 6.02
CA PHE A 318 22.56 -9.20 4.84
C PHE A 318 21.76 -9.47 3.56
N PHE A 319 20.66 -10.22 3.66
CA PHE A 319 19.78 -10.49 2.55
C PHE A 319 18.41 -10.93 3.02
N GLN A 320 17.44 -10.78 2.13
CA GLN A 320 16.09 -11.30 2.25
C GLN A 320 15.72 -12.10 1.00
N VAL A 321 14.99 -13.18 1.18
CA VAL A 321 14.40 -13.99 0.11
C VAL A 321 12.89 -13.98 0.27
N LEU A 322 12.17 -13.60 -0.79
CA LEU A 322 10.72 -13.67 -0.88
C LEU A 322 10.36 -14.63 -2.01
N GLY A 323 9.48 -15.57 -1.74
CA GLY A 323 8.96 -16.50 -2.74
C GLY A 323 7.46 -16.65 -2.61
N GLU A 324 6.81 -16.89 -3.73
CA GLU A 324 5.38 -17.10 -3.79
C GLU A 324 5.08 -18.00 -4.99
N TRP A 325 4.14 -18.92 -4.81
CA TRP A 325 3.59 -19.82 -5.82
C TRP A 325 2.08 -19.77 -5.73
N MET A 326 1.41 -19.76 -6.88
CA MET A 326 -0.03 -19.75 -7.02
C MET A 326 -0.49 -20.67 -8.12
N TYR A 327 -1.66 -21.27 -7.90
CA TYR A 327 -2.40 -22.00 -8.91
C TYR A 327 -3.88 -21.61 -8.84
N GLN A 328 -4.44 -21.24 -9.98
CA GLN A 328 -5.85 -20.92 -10.16
C GLN A 328 -6.48 -21.98 -11.05
N ASP A 329 -7.55 -22.58 -10.53
CA ASP A 329 -8.48 -23.47 -11.22
C ASP A 329 -9.70 -22.62 -11.58
N ASN A 330 -9.84 -22.28 -12.87
CA ASN A 330 -10.93 -21.45 -13.39
C ASN A 330 -11.99 -22.34 -14.03
N ARG A 331 -13.22 -22.24 -13.53
CA ARG A 331 -14.36 -23.10 -13.83
C ARG A 331 -15.52 -22.36 -14.50
N GLU A 332 -15.37 -21.08 -14.79
CA GLU A 332 -16.44 -20.20 -15.25
C GLU A 332 -16.96 -20.62 -16.64
N GLN A 333 -16.10 -21.20 -17.49
CA GLN A 333 -16.50 -21.71 -18.80
C GLN A 333 -16.26 -23.22 -18.91
N ALA A 334 -17.34 -23.99 -18.86
CA ALA A 334 -17.33 -25.47 -19.02
C ALA A 334 -16.67 -25.98 -20.33
N SER A 335 -16.35 -25.10 -21.27
CA SER A 335 -15.69 -25.43 -22.55
C SER A 335 -14.22 -25.01 -22.65
N GLN A 336 -13.68 -24.22 -21.71
CA GLN A 336 -12.28 -23.80 -21.70
C GLN A 336 -11.76 -23.81 -20.26
N GLU A 337 -10.86 -24.74 -19.96
CA GLU A 337 -10.07 -24.71 -18.73
C GLU A 337 -9.08 -23.55 -18.85
N LEU A 338 -9.32 -22.49 -18.07
CA LEU A 338 -8.47 -21.29 -18.03
C LEU A 338 -7.53 -21.33 -16.82
N ASP A 339 -6.95 -22.49 -16.58
CA ASP A 339 -6.06 -22.71 -15.44
C ASP A 339 -4.75 -21.95 -15.59
N GLU A 340 -4.25 -21.45 -14.46
CA GLU A 340 -3.02 -20.67 -14.43
C GLU A 340 -2.13 -21.06 -13.26
N MET A 341 -0.83 -21.18 -13.53
CA MET A 341 0.18 -21.31 -12.49
C MET A 341 1.19 -20.17 -12.58
N ALA A 342 1.48 -19.53 -11.45
CA ALA A 342 2.54 -18.54 -11.35
C ALA A 342 3.44 -18.77 -10.15
N TRP A 343 4.69 -18.34 -10.25
CA TRP A 343 5.57 -18.22 -9.09
C TRP A 343 6.66 -17.18 -9.30
N HIS A 344 7.22 -16.70 -8.21
CA HIS A 344 8.42 -15.89 -8.24
C HIS A 344 9.36 -16.18 -7.08
N LEU A 345 10.61 -15.75 -7.25
CA LEU A 345 11.63 -15.70 -6.22
C LEU A 345 12.35 -14.36 -6.34
N THR A 346 12.39 -13.61 -5.25
CA THR A 346 13.04 -12.32 -5.11
C THR A 346 14.15 -12.44 -4.08
N LEU A 347 15.36 -12.03 -4.43
CA LEU A 347 16.48 -11.83 -3.53
C LEU A 347 16.71 -10.33 -3.38
N ILE A 348 16.75 -9.85 -2.15
CA ILE A 348 17.10 -8.48 -1.78
C ILE A 348 18.38 -8.54 -0.94
N LEU A 349 19.33 -7.65 -1.18
CA LEU A 349 20.56 -7.55 -0.38
C LEU A 349 20.51 -6.29 0.48
N GLU A 350 20.98 -6.41 1.72
CA GLU A 350 21.18 -5.25 2.60
C GLU A 350 22.60 -4.71 2.39
N ALA A 351 22.77 -3.76 1.47
CA ALA A 351 24.11 -3.30 1.08
C ALA A 351 24.68 -2.20 2.00
N GLU A 352 23.84 -1.59 2.84
CA GLU A 352 24.23 -0.50 3.75
C GLU A 352 25.42 -0.85 4.67
N PRO A 353 25.49 -2.04 5.31
CA PRO A 353 26.61 -2.37 6.18
C PRO A 353 27.97 -2.42 5.47
N TRP A 354 28.00 -2.62 4.14
CA TRP A 354 29.24 -2.69 3.36
C TRP A 354 29.57 -1.39 2.62
N LEU A 355 28.56 -0.68 2.14
CA LEU A 355 28.72 0.51 1.31
C LEU A 355 28.56 1.83 2.08
N GLY A 356 27.97 1.78 3.29
CA GLY A 356 27.59 2.96 4.08
C GLY A 356 26.44 3.76 3.46
N TRP A 357 25.76 3.20 2.47
CA TRP A 357 24.67 3.83 1.71
C TRP A 357 23.39 3.00 1.87
N PRO A 358 22.23 3.61 2.15
CA PRO A 358 20.95 2.91 2.35
C PRO A 358 20.40 2.37 1.01
N LEU A 359 21.07 1.34 0.50
CA LEU A 359 20.88 0.76 -0.82
C LEU A 359 20.47 -0.71 -0.69
N HIS A 360 19.37 -1.05 -1.34
CA HIS A 360 18.81 -2.40 -1.36
C HIS A 360 18.71 -2.88 -2.81
N PRO A 361 19.79 -3.43 -3.38
CA PRO A 361 19.73 -4.05 -4.70
C PRO A 361 18.95 -5.36 -4.62
N TYR A 362 18.21 -5.67 -5.67
CA TYR A 362 17.40 -6.87 -5.76
C TYR A 362 17.45 -7.53 -7.12
N LEU A 363 17.17 -8.83 -7.12
CA LEU A 363 17.02 -9.67 -8.30
C LEU A 363 15.76 -10.52 -8.11
N ARG A 364 14.86 -10.51 -9.09
CA ARG A 364 13.64 -11.31 -9.08
C ARG A 364 13.52 -12.11 -10.36
N TYR A 365 13.25 -13.40 -10.22
CA TYR A 365 12.82 -14.26 -11.30
C TYR A 365 11.37 -14.66 -11.10
N GLY A 366 10.54 -14.53 -12.12
CA GLY A 366 9.13 -14.93 -12.10
C GLY A 366 8.76 -15.75 -13.33
N ARG A 367 7.84 -16.69 -13.15
CA ARG A 367 7.23 -17.47 -14.23
C ARG A 367 5.71 -17.47 -14.08
N TRP A 368 5.03 -17.34 -15.21
CA TRP A 368 3.60 -17.58 -15.36
C TRP A 368 3.39 -18.57 -16.51
N ASP A 369 2.56 -19.57 -16.28
CA ASP A 369 2.35 -20.72 -17.16
C ASP A 369 0.84 -21.00 -17.20
N PRO A 370 0.10 -20.30 -18.08
CA PRO A 370 -1.31 -20.60 -18.32
C PRO A 370 -1.43 -21.85 -19.19
N ASP A 371 -2.42 -22.70 -18.90
CA ASP A 371 -2.68 -23.92 -19.67
C ASP A 371 -3.55 -23.67 -20.93
N TYR A 372 -3.93 -22.42 -21.15
CA TYR A 372 -4.60 -21.95 -22.34
C TYR A 372 -3.65 -21.12 -23.23
N SER A 373 -3.95 -21.08 -24.53
CA SER A 373 -3.11 -20.38 -25.52
C SER A 373 -3.83 -19.27 -26.27
N LEU A 374 -5.14 -19.15 -26.07
CA LEU A 374 -6.03 -18.20 -26.74
C LEU A 374 -7.09 -17.74 -25.76
N ILE A 375 -7.24 -16.43 -25.61
CA ILE A 375 -8.41 -15.82 -24.97
C ILE A 375 -9.17 -15.04 -26.05
N ASN A 376 -10.50 -15.11 -26.02
CA ASN A 376 -11.37 -14.26 -26.82
C ASN A 376 -11.94 -13.14 -25.95
N LEU A 377 -11.52 -11.91 -26.20
CA LEU A 377 -12.00 -10.71 -25.52
C LEU A 377 -12.54 -9.75 -26.59
N ASP A 378 -13.81 -9.36 -26.46
CA ASP A 378 -14.48 -8.43 -27.37
C ASP A 378 -14.32 -8.77 -28.86
N GLU A 379 -14.57 -10.04 -29.22
CA GLU A 379 -14.44 -10.58 -30.59
C GLU A 379 -13.00 -10.60 -31.14
N GLN A 380 -12.00 -10.32 -30.31
CA GLN A 380 -10.58 -10.41 -30.66
C GLN A 380 -9.93 -11.61 -29.99
N ASN A 381 -9.21 -12.40 -30.79
CA ASN A 381 -8.42 -13.52 -30.29
C ASN A 381 -7.01 -13.06 -29.94
N PHE A 382 -6.62 -13.30 -28.70
CA PHE A 382 -5.28 -12.98 -28.21
C PHE A 382 -4.50 -14.25 -27.94
N GLU A 383 -3.33 -14.36 -28.58
CA GLU A 383 -2.38 -15.44 -28.29
C GLU A 383 -1.72 -15.20 -26.93
N ILE A 384 -1.84 -16.21 -26.08
CA ILE A 384 -1.27 -16.25 -24.74
C ILE A 384 -0.15 -17.28 -24.70
N HIS A 385 0.95 -16.90 -24.08
CA HIS A 385 2.14 -17.71 -23.92
C HIS A 385 2.67 -17.58 -22.51
N ALA A 386 3.25 -18.69 -22.03
CA ALA A 386 4.01 -18.71 -20.79
C ALA A 386 5.05 -17.59 -20.77
N LEU A 387 5.09 -16.88 -19.64
CA LEU A 387 5.99 -15.78 -19.40
C LEU A 387 7.09 -16.17 -18.43
N ARG A 388 8.31 -15.75 -18.72
CA ARG A 388 9.44 -15.78 -17.78
C ARG A 388 10.04 -14.39 -17.72
N ARG A 389 10.17 -13.84 -16.51
CA ARG A 389 10.68 -12.48 -16.28
C ARG A 389 11.88 -12.52 -15.34
N LEU A 390 12.99 -11.92 -15.76
CA LEU A 390 14.10 -11.58 -14.87
C LEU A 390 14.09 -10.07 -14.67
N THR A 391 13.99 -9.65 -13.42
CA THR A 391 13.97 -8.27 -12.97
C THR A 391 15.18 -8.02 -12.10
N ALA A 392 15.89 -6.93 -12.31
CA ALA A 392 16.98 -6.48 -11.47
C ALA A 392 16.82 -5.00 -11.20
N GLY A 393 17.12 -4.56 -9.98
CA GLY A 393 16.97 -3.17 -9.63
C GLY A 393 17.61 -2.84 -8.31
N PHE A 394 17.37 -1.62 -7.84
CA PHE A 394 17.71 -1.21 -6.50
C PHE A 394 16.74 -0.16 -5.97
N ASN A 395 16.58 -0.16 -4.65
CA ASN A 395 15.95 0.90 -3.90
C ASN A 395 17.02 1.66 -3.12
N TYR A 396 17.10 2.98 -3.31
CA TYR A 396 17.97 3.87 -2.56
C TYR A 396 17.12 4.76 -1.67
N GLN A 397 17.19 4.54 -0.35
CA GLN A 397 16.36 5.25 0.61
C GLN A 397 17.10 6.46 1.19
N LEU A 398 16.86 7.64 0.63
CA LEU A 398 17.54 8.87 1.06
C LEU A 398 17.25 9.19 2.53
N ASN A 399 16.02 8.93 2.99
CA ASN A 399 15.59 9.03 4.38
C ASN A 399 14.22 8.34 4.57
N LYS A 400 13.61 8.49 5.76
CA LYS A 400 12.28 7.90 6.08
C LYS A 400 11.13 8.37 5.18
N HIS A 401 11.30 9.45 4.43
CA HIS A 401 10.28 10.09 3.59
C HIS A 401 10.58 10.04 2.10
N LEU A 402 11.78 9.65 1.68
CA LEU A 402 12.22 9.80 0.29
C LEU A 402 12.99 8.58 -0.17
N ALA A 403 12.51 7.96 -1.23
CA ALA A 403 13.16 6.80 -1.86
C ALA A 403 13.24 6.98 -3.38
N LEU A 404 14.37 6.53 -3.95
CA LEU A 404 14.58 6.42 -5.39
C LEU A 404 14.69 4.94 -5.75
N LYS A 405 13.83 4.47 -6.64
CA LYS A 405 13.85 3.11 -7.15
C LYS A 405 14.20 3.09 -8.62
N LEU A 406 15.03 2.13 -9.01
CA LEU A 406 15.37 1.86 -10.40
C LEU A 406 15.19 0.37 -10.66
N GLU A 407 14.53 0.04 -11.76
CA GLU A 407 14.23 -1.33 -12.12
C GLU A 407 14.46 -1.55 -13.62
N TYR A 408 15.09 -2.66 -13.95
CA TYR A 408 15.21 -3.18 -15.29
C TYR A 408 14.65 -4.58 -15.34
N PHE A 409 13.85 -4.90 -16.34
CA PHE A 409 13.42 -6.28 -16.55
C PHE A 409 13.54 -6.72 -18.01
N THR A 410 13.71 -8.02 -18.17
CA THR A 410 13.68 -8.70 -19.46
C THR A 410 12.70 -9.86 -19.40
N LEU A 411 12.00 -10.05 -20.51
CA LEU A 411 11.10 -11.17 -20.73
C LEU A 411 11.81 -12.23 -21.59
N PHE A 412 11.64 -13.50 -21.25
CA PHE A 412 12.10 -14.63 -22.06
C PHE A 412 10.89 -15.40 -22.61
N GLY A 413 11.02 -15.96 -23.81
CA GLY A 413 9.95 -16.72 -24.47
C GLY A 413 9.24 -15.92 -25.55
N ARG A 414 8.11 -16.44 -26.02
CA ARG A 414 7.21 -15.72 -26.95
C ARG A 414 6.39 -14.73 -26.12
N GLN A 415 6.21 -13.51 -26.64
CA GLN A 415 5.44 -12.49 -25.95
C GLN A 415 3.96 -12.66 -26.26
N SER A 416 3.12 -12.79 -25.23
CA SER A 416 1.67 -12.68 -25.35
C SER A 416 1.33 -11.30 -25.93
N ARG A 417 0.45 -11.26 -26.94
CA ARG A 417 0.16 -10.02 -27.68
C ARG A 417 -0.63 -8.98 -26.86
N MET A 418 -1.30 -9.40 -25.80
CA MET A 418 -2.26 -8.57 -25.06
C MET A 418 -1.68 -7.93 -23.80
N LEU A 419 -0.99 -8.72 -22.96
CA LEU A 419 -0.67 -8.32 -21.59
C LEU A 419 0.63 -7.50 -21.46
N PHE A 420 1.53 -7.59 -22.45
CA PHE A 420 2.87 -7.00 -22.37
C PHE A 420 3.20 -6.11 -23.57
N ASP A 421 2.38 -5.08 -23.83
CA ASP A 421 2.81 -3.97 -24.69
C ASP A 421 3.93 -3.11 -24.03
N THR A 422 4.35 -3.52 -22.82
CA THR A 422 5.42 -2.95 -22.01
C THR A 422 6.80 -3.41 -22.50
N LYS A 423 7.20 -2.89 -23.67
CA LYS A 423 8.63 -2.75 -24.04
C LYS A 423 9.38 -1.75 -23.14
N SER A 424 8.96 -1.54 -21.90
CA SER A 424 9.65 -0.70 -20.93
C SER A 424 10.78 -1.49 -20.31
N ARG A 425 12.01 -1.28 -20.77
CA ARG A 425 13.15 -2.05 -20.27
C ARG A 425 13.76 -1.42 -19.02
N GLY A 426 13.60 -0.11 -18.82
CA GLY A 426 14.02 0.58 -17.61
C GLY A 426 12.89 1.45 -17.04
N LEU A 427 12.69 1.32 -15.74
CA LEU A 427 11.75 2.07 -14.91
C LEU A 427 12.52 2.81 -13.82
N ALA A 428 12.05 4.00 -13.47
CA ALA A 428 12.52 4.81 -12.37
C ALA A 428 11.31 5.33 -11.59
N GLN A 429 11.40 5.37 -10.27
CA GLN A 429 10.35 5.91 -9.42
C GLN A 429 10.97 6.72 -8.29
N LEU A 430 10.44 7.92 -8.06
CA LEU A 430 10.70 8.71 -6.87
C LEU A 430 9.47 8.64 -5.98
N VAL A 431 9.64 8.20 -4.73
CA VAL A 431 8.55 8.07 -3.76
C VAL A 431 8.77 9.05 -2.63
N VAL A 432 7.72 9.80 -2.29
CA VAL A 432 7.71 10.78 -1.21
C VAL A 432 6.61 10.42 -0.21
N SER A 433 6.97 10.07 1.02
CA SER A 433 6.03 9.75 2.11
C SER A 433 6.00 10.86 3.16
N PHE A 434 4.85 11.09 3.78
CA PHE A 434 4.67 12.15 4.79
C PHE A 434 3.91 11.68 6.02
#